data_AF-A0A7C6HCI3-F1
#
_entry.id   AF-A0A7C6HCI3-F1
#
_cell.length_a   1.000
_cell.length_b   1.000
_cell.length_c   1.000
_cell.angle_alpha   90.00
_cell.angle_beta   90.00
_cell.angle_gamma   90.00
#
_symmetry.space_group_name_H-M   'P 1'
#
loop_
_entity.id
_entity.type
_entity.pdbx_description
1 polymer ?
#
loop_
_entity_poly.entity_id
_entity_poly.type
_entity_poly.pdbx_seq_one_letter_code
_entity_poly.pdbx_strand_id
1 'polypeptide(L)'
;MLTNAMKSLAEKVIKGMEFNRQRLERYAASALSLVTALAPMIGQDAASDVAQKAMDEGKDIITVVIEEGLLDEATARQVLDPRSMVAKDTDKKALA
;
A
#
# COMPACT_ATOMS: atom_id res chain seq x y z
N MET A 1 -33.29 19.89 -8.50
CA MET A 1 -32.03 20.02 -9.27
C MET A 1 -30.97 18.98 -8.86
N LEU A 2 -30.67 18.79 -7.57
CA LEU A 2 -29.69 17.80 -7.10
C LEU A 2 -29.93 16.35 -7.58
N THR A 3 -31.18 15.89 -7.60
CA THR A 3 -31.53 14.53 -8.05
C THR A 3 -31.07 14.25 -9.48
N ASN A 4 -31.24 15.22 -10.38
CA ASN A 4 -30.85 15.09 -11.78
C ASN A 4 -29.33 15.21 -11.94
N ALA A 5 -28.68 16.08 -11.15
CA ALA A 5 -27.23 16.19 -11.14
C ALA A 5 -26.54 14.89 -10.68
N MET A 6 -27.04 14.28 -9.60
CA MET A 6 -26.55 12.99 -9.08
C MET A 6 -26.72 11.85 -10.09
N LYS A 7 -27.88 11.77 -10.75
CA LYS A 7 -28.11 10.79 -11.83
C LYS A 7 -27.17 10.99 -13.02
N SER A 8 -26.96 12.25 -13.43
CA SER A 8 -26.07 12.57 -14.53
C SER A 8 -24.60 12.23 -14.20
N LEU A 9 -24.15 12.45 -12.96
CA LEU A 9 -22.81 12.08 -12.51
C LEU A 9 -22.62 10.56 -12.50
N ALA A 10 -23.60 9.81 -11.97
CA ALA A 10 -23.55 8.36 -11.90
C ALA A 10 -23.43 7.72 -13.29
N GLU A 11 -24.31 8.11 -14.23
CA GLU A 11 -24.34 7.51 -15.57
C GLU A 11 -23.19 7.98 -16.47
N LYS A 12 -22.81 9.26 -16.41
CA LYS A 12 -21.85 9.83 -17.38
C LYS A 12 -20.39 9.78 -16.92
N VAL A 13 -20.14 9.66 -15.62
CA VAL A 13 -18.77 9.71 -15.07
C VAL A 13 -18.44 8.44 -14.31
N ILE A 14 -19.24 8.08 -13.29
CA ILE A 14 -18.90 6.96 -12.41
C ILE A 14 -18.92 5.62 -13.15
N LYS A 15 -19.94 5.39 -14.00
CA LYS A 15 -20.13 4.11 -14.71
C LYS A 15 -19.01 3.75 -15.69
N GLY A 16 -18.33 4.75 -16.26
CA GLY A 16 -17.23 4.57 -17.19
C GLY A 16 -15.85 4.84 -16.59
N MET A 17 -15.75 4.97 -15.27
CA MET A 17 -14.49 5.29 -14.62
C MET A 17 -13.55 4.09 -14.67
N GLU A 18 -12.40 4.28 -15.31
CA GLU A 18 -11.34 3.29 -15.35
C GLU A 18 -10.21 3.66 -14.38
N PHE A 19 -9.65 2.64 -13.75
CA PHE A 19 -8.54 2.81 -12.83
C PHE A 19 -7.23 2.42 -13.51
N ASN A 20 -6.24 3.32 -13.44
CA ASN A 20 -4.89 2.99 -13.85
C ASN A 20 -4.25 2.07 -12.79
N ARG A 21 -4.36 0.75 -13.03
CA ARG A 21 -3.83 -0.32 -12.17
C ARG A 21 -2.35 -0.13 -11.87
N GLN A 22 -1.54 0.17 -12.89
CA GLN A 22 -0.10 0.31 -12.74
C GLN A 22 0.26 1.49 -11.83
N ARG A 23 -0.44 2.62 -11.97
CA ARG A 23 -0.22 3.78 -11.11
C ARG A 23 -0.68 3.52 -9.68
N LEU A 24 -1.77 2.78 -9.50
CA LEU A 24 -2.24 2.36 -8.18
C LEU A 24 -1.25 1.42 -7.49
N GLU A 25 -0.66 0.46 -8.21
CA GLU A 25 0.36 -0.44 -7.67
C GLU A 25 1.61 0.33 -7.22
N ARG A 26 2.06 1.30 -8.01
CA ARG A 26 3.17 2.19 -7.60
C ARG A 26 2.84 2.96 -6.34
N TYR A 27 1.66 3.58 -6.26
CA TYR A 27 1.26 4.30 -5.04
C TYR A 27 1.15 3.39 -3.83
N ALA A 28 0.70 2.16 -4.02
CA ALA A 28 0.60 1.20 -2.95
C ALA A 28 1.97 0.75 -2.45
N ALA A 29 2.95 0.55 -3.35
CA ALA A 29 4.32 0.16 -3.02
C ALA A 29 5.17 1.31 -2.43
N SER A 30 4.86 2.56 -2.79
CA SER A 30 5.56 3.75 -2.30
C SER A 30 4.89 4.37 -1.06
N ALA A 31 3.79 3.79 -0.57
CA ALA A 31 3.02 4.40 0.50
C ALA A 31 3.79 4.33 1.82
N LEU A 32 4.02 5.48 2.45
CA LEU A 32 4.64 5.60 3.77
C LEU A 32 3.87 4.81 4.86
N SER A 33 2.61 4.46 4.62
CA SER A 33 1.83 3.57 5.47
C SER A 33 2.47 2.19 5.67
N LEU A 34 3.27 1.72 4.71
CA LEU A 34 3.99 0.46 4.79
C LEU A 34 4.99 0.43 5.97
N VAL A 35 5.53 1.58 6.36
CA VAL A 35 6.43 1.73 7.51
C VAL A 35 5.73 1.33 8.82
N THR A 36 4.43 1.62 8.94
CA THR A 36 3.64 1.25 10.13
C THR A 36 3.49 -0.27 10.25
N ALA A 37 3.46 -1.00 9.13
CA ALA A 37 3.48 -2.46 9.14
C ALA A 37 4.87 -3.03 9.45
N LEU A 38 5.94 -2.28 9.17
CA LEU A 38 7.33 -2.64 9.47
C LEU A 38 7.71 -2.45 10.94
N ALA A 39 7.18 -1.43 11.62
CA ALA A 39 7.56 -1.09 12.99
C ALA A 39 7.50 -2.27 13.99
N PRO A 40 6.50 -3.18 13.96
CA PRO A 40 6.46 -4.35 14.84
C PRO A 40 7.48 -5.44 14.50
N MET A 41 8.03 -5.47 13.28
CA MET A 41 8.91 -6.55 12.80
C MET A 41 10.39 -6.20 12.88
N ILE A 42 10.75 -4.96 12.50
CA ILE A 42 12.15 -4.50 12.46
C ILE A 42 12.48 -3.51 13.59
N GLY A 43 11.48 -3.12 14.39
CA GLY A 43 11.61 -2.10 15.42
C GLY A 43 11.32 -0.69 14.90
N GLN A 44 10.87 0.19 15.80
CA GLN A 44 10.37 1.52 15.44
C GLN A 44 11.48 2.47 14.94
N ASP A 45 12.70 2.31 15.45
CA ASP A 45 13.87 3.09 15.04
C ASP A 45 14.27 2.71 13.60
N ALA A 46 14.46 1.41 13.32
CA ALA A 46 14.79 0.93 11.98
C ALA A 46 13.70 1.25 10.95
N ALA A 47 12.43 1.20 11.33
CA ALA A 47 11.32 1.58 10.46
C ALA A 47 11.35 3.09 10.12
N SER A 48 11.70 3.95 11.08
CA SER A 48 11.84 5.39 10.84
C SER A 48 13.03 5.70 9.94
N ASP A 49 14.16 5.02 10.14
CA ASP A 49 15.36 5.19 9.30
C ASP A 49 15.10 4.79 7.85
N VAL A 50 14.42 3.66 7.63
CA VAL A 50 13.98 3.22 6.29
C VAL A 50 13.03 4.24 5.65
N ALA A 51 12.11 4.80 6.42
CA ALA A 51 11.16 5.80 5.93
C ALA A 51 11.88 7.08 5.48
N GLN A 52 12.80 7.56 6.32
CA GLN A 52 13.61 8.75 6.04
C GLN A 52 14.44 8.56 4.77
N LYS A 53 15.09 7.41 4.65
CA LYS A 53 15.93 7.06 3.51
C LYS A 53 15.14 6.88 2.20
N ALA A 54 13.97 6.26 2.27
CA ALA A 54 13.06 6.15 1.13
C ALA A 54 12.57 7.52 0.64
N MET A 55 12.28 8.44 1.57
CA MET A 55 11.89 9.82 1.23
C MET A 55 13.05 10.62 0.62
N ASP A 56 14.25 10.53 1.20
CA ASP A 56 15.42 11.29 0.76
C ASP A 56 15.94 10.80 -0.60
N GLU A 57 15.91 9.49 -0.85
CA GLU A 57 16.36 8.88 -2.10
C GLU A 57 15.25 8.77 -3.16
N GLY A 58 13.99 9.02 -2.80
CA GLY A 58 12.83 8.88 -3.68
C GLY A 58 12.61 7.44 -4.17
N LYS A 59 13.01 6.46 -3.35
CA LYS A 59 12.93 5.02 -3.64
C LYS A 59 11.72 4.38 -2.96
N ASP A 60 11.31 3.22 -3.48
CA ASP A 60 10.25 2.43 -2.85
C ASP A 60 10.75 1.83 -1.52
N ILE A 61 9.88 1.79 -0.52
CA ILE A 61 10.20 1.26 0.82
C ILE A 61 10.67 -0.19 0.76
N ILE A 62 10.06 -1.00 -0.12
CA ILE A 62 10.45 -2.40 -0.34
C ILE A 62 11.91 -2.49 -0.81
N THR A 63 12.34 -1.60 -1.72
CA THR A 63 13.72 -1.57 -2.21
C THR A 63 14.69 -1.22 -1.09
N VAL A 64 14.38 -0.19 -0.29
CA VAL A 64 15.23 0.24 0.83
C VAL A 64 15.35 -0.86 1.89
N VAL A 65 14.26 -1.55 2.23
CA VAL A 65 14.28 -2.66 3.21
C VAL A 65 15.16 -3.83 2.75
N ILE A 66 15.14 -4.14 1.45
CA ILE A 66 15.98 -5.20 0.85
C ILE A 66 17.44 -4.75 0.79
N GLU A 67 17.71 -3.50 0.40
CA GLU A 67 19.08 -2.92 0.34
C GLU A 67 19.74 -2.88 1.72
N GLU A 68 18.99 -2.53 2.77
CA GLU A 68 19.48 -2.51 4.16
C GLU A 68 19.60 -3.92 4.78
N GLY A 69 19.16 -4.98 4.08
CA GLY A 69 19.21 -6.36 4.58
C GLY A 69 18.33 -6.60 5.80
N LEU A 70 17.32 -5.76 6.03
CA LEU A 70 16.42 -5.83 7.18
C LEU A 70 15.40 -6.96 7.05
N LEU A 71 15.00 -7.27 5.82
CA LEU A 71 14.15 -8.41 5.46
C LEU A 71 14.62 -9.01 4.13
N ASP A 72 14.47 -10.32 3.98
CA ASP A 72 14.64 -10.98 2.69
C ASP A 72 13.51 -10.61 1.73
N GLU A 73 13.78 -10.69 0.42
CA GLU A 73 12.83 -10.27 -0.62
C GLU A 73 11.47 -10.99 -0.54
N ALA A 74 11.46 -12.27 -0.12
CA ALA A 74 10.23 -13.04 0.02
C ALA A 74 9.40 -12.55 1.21
N THR A 75 10.02 -12.38 2.39
CA THR A 75 9.34 -11.87 3.58
C THR A 75 8.91 -10.40 3.40
N ALA A 76 9.76 -9.56 2.81
CA ALA A 76 9.45 -8.15 2.54
C ALA A 76 8.19 -8.04 1.66
N ARG A 77 8.11 -8.78 0.56
CA ARG A 77 6.93 -8.76 -0.33
C ARG A 77 5.67 -9.34 0.31
N GLN A 78 5.82 -10.32 1.21
CA GLN A 78 4.69 -10.94 1.89
C GLN A 78 4.10 -10.02 2.98
N VAL A 79 4.97 -9.35 3.74
CA VAL A 79 4.60 -8.46 4.85
C VAL A 79 4.14 -7.10 4.35
N LEU A 80 4.81 -6.57 3.33
CA LEU A 80 4.53 -5.26 2.76
C LEU A 80 3.50 -5.33 1.62
N ASP A 81 2.65 -6.37 1.60
CA ASP A 81 1.56 -6.45 0.65
C ASP A 81 0.46 -5.45 1.04
N PRO A 82 0.21 -4.39 0.25
CA PRO A 82 -0.82 -3.40 0.54
C PRO A 82 -2.22 -4.00 0.60
N ARG A 83 -2.45 -5.15 -0.05
CA ARG A 83 -3.72 -5.88 0.03
C ARG A 83 -3.95 -6.46 1.42
N SER A 84 -2.90 -6.95 2.08
CA SER A 84 -2.99 -7.47 3.44
C SER A 84 -3.31 -6.38 4.47
N MET A 85 -2.99 -5.12 4.16
CA MET A 85 -3.26 -3.96 5.02
C MET A 85 -4.69 -3.44 4.92
N VAL A 86 -5.37 -3.67 3.80
CA VAL A 86 -6.74 -3.20 3.55
C VAL A 86 -7.77 -4.32 3.74
N ALA A 87 -7.38 -5.58 3.53
CA ALA A 87 -8.22 -6.73 3.83
C ALA A 87 -8.39 -6.87 5.35
N LYS A 88 -9.58 -6.54 5.86
CA LYS A 88 -9.99 -6.90 7.22
C LYS A 88 -9.83 -8.41 7.42
N ASP A 89 -9.58 -8.81 8.67
CA ASP A 89 -9.51 -10.17 9.26
C ASP A 89 -10.66 -11.16 8.91
N THR A 90 -11.50 -10.90 7.91
CA THR A 90 -12.66 -11.74 7.55
C THR A 90 -12.31 -12.93 6.65
N ASP A 91 -11.16 -12.94 5.97
CA ASP A 91 -10.77 -14.07 5.11
C ASP A 91 -10.00 -15.20 5.82
N LYS A 92 -9.47 -14.99 7.04
CA LYS A 92 -8.82 -16.07 7.81
C LYS A 92 -9.79 -17.13 8.35
N LYS A 93 -11.10 -16.89 8.33
CA LYS A 93 -12.14 -17.84 8.79
C LYS A 93 -12.78 -18.69 7.68
N ALA A 94 -12.37 -18.53 6.42
CA ALA A 94 -12.90 -19.30 5.30
C ALA A 94 -12.01 -20.48 4.85
N LEU A 95 -10.90 -20.74 5.55
CA LEU A 95 -9.97 -21.83 5.23
C LEU A 95 -9.60 -22.73 6.43
N ALA A 96 -10.56 -22.95 7.34
CA ALA A 96 -10.50 -23.98 8.38
C ALA A 96 -11.77 -24.83 8.36
#